data_AF-A0A931JYK0-F1
#
_entry.id   AF-A0A931JYK0-F1
#
_cell.length_a   1.000
_cell.length_b   1.000
_cell.length_c   1.000
_cell.angle_alpha   90.00
_cell.angle_beta   90.00
_cell.angle_gamma   90.00
#
_symmetry.space_group_name_H-M   'P 1'
#
loop_
_entity.id
_entity.type
_entity.pdbx_description
1 polymer ?
#
loop_
_entity_poly.entity_id
_entity_poly.type
_entity_poly.pdbx_seq_one_letter_code
_entity_poly.pdbx_strand_id
1 'polypeptide(L)'
;MLAPAAPSPACPACRYDLRGQVATWDAAEQCPLSGTCPECGERFEWWFVIREGGRIRGFIEDAYGLRRRITWSVRTTLWALWPWKFWSRVGDAKVKPWGWVWWAAIMVWFVRVINTAGTKALQYVFWRWSSGPTFPRKAALTLVPGLPYLTGLGRGAERIFQERFSDWLEYYTSTGDRAFALEAVAWPLTMLVLAEQPHARQVRLAQIARATVFSLAPLAMRGLVALACNVAYFAYWLVGLLSEVVGASQPHSHDFNWMYQHTFQIMNWLQRGIESVWWLGVVWVPLWWLAAMQRGFKIERAAQVWIVQLILINVILYFLFGPRVDPIRW
;
A
#
# COMPACT_ATOMS: atom_id res chain seq x y z
N MET A 1 -4.35 -15.13 41.89
CA MET A 1 -4.81 -14.95 40.49
C MET A 1 -4.64 -16.28 39.80
N LEU A 2 -5.72 -16.93 39.38
CA LEU A 2 -5.66 -18.20 38.62
C LEU A 2 -5.13 -17.91 37.21
N ALA A 3 -4.21 -18.74 36.72
CA ALA A 3 -3.77 -18.66 35.34
C ALA A 3 -4.98 -18.88 34.40
N PRO A 4 -5.10 -18.11 33.30
CA PRO A 4 -6.17 -18.35 32.33
C PRO A 4 -6.06 -19.77 31.79
N ALA A 5 -7.18 -20.49 31.72
CA ALA A 5 -7.22 -21.84 31.17
C ALA A 5 -6.69 -21.83 29.72
N ALA A 6 -5.78 -22.74 29.42
CA ALA A 6 -5.27 -22.91 28.06
C ALA A 6 -6.45 -23.17 27.09
N PRO A 7 -6.47 -22.54 25.90
CA PRO A 7 -7.57 -22.74 24.97
C PRO A 7 -7.64 -24.19 24.51
N SER A 8 -8.86 -24.70 24.36
CA SER A 8 -9.06 -26.06 23.91
C SER A 8 -8.64 -26.23 22.44
N PRO A 9 -7.85 -27.27 22.11
CA PRO A 9 -7.56 -27.62 20.71
C PRO A 9 -8.88 -27.92 19.99
N ALA A 10 -9.17 -27.20 18.91
CA ALA A 10 -10.39 -27.37 18.12
C ALA A 10 -10.08 -27.41 16.63
N CYS A 11 -10.82 -28.23 15.87
CA CYS A 11 -10.63 -28.40 14.44
C CYS A 11 -10.72 -27.06 13.68
N PRO A 12 -9.79 -26.75 12.76
CA PRO A 12 -9.80 -25.48 12.02
C PRO A 12 -10.91 -25.38 10.96
N ALA A 13 -11.55 -26.49 10.61
CA ALA A 13 -12.66 -26.54 9.66
C ALA A 13 -14.03 -26.52 10.37
N CYS A 14 -14.37 -27.56 11.14
CA CYS A 14 -15.68 -27.70 11.78
C CYS A 14 -15.75 -27.24 13.25
N ARG A 15 -14.62 -26.85 13.86
CA ARG A 15 -14.51 -26.50 15.29
C ARG A 15 -14.80 -27.60 16.29
N TYR A 16 -14.82 -28.87 15.86
CA TYR A 16 -14.90 -30.01 16.77
C TYR A 16 -13.79 -29.99 17.83
N ASP A 17 -14.11 -30.38 19.07
CA ASP A 17 -13.17 -30.43 20.17
C ASP A 17 -12.19 -31.60 20.00
N LEU A 18 -10.91 -31.30 19.86
CA LEU A 18 -9.86 -32.27 19.62
C LEU A 18 -9.14 -32.70 20.91
N ARG A 19 -9.60 -32.27 22.09
CA ARG A 19 -9.00 -32.66 23.38
C ARG A 19 -8.93 -34.16 23.58
N GLY A 20 -9.96 -34.89 23.16
CA GLY A 20 -9.97 -36.36 23.23
C GLY A 20 -8.85 -37.00 22.40
N GLN A 21 -8.59 -36.47 21.19
CA GLN A 21 -7.48 -36.93 20.36
C GLN A 21 -6.11 -36.52 20.91
N VAL A 22 -5.98 -35.38 21.58
CA VAL A 22 -4.72 -34.99 22.22
C VAL A 22 -4.44 -35.85 23.45
N ALA A 23 -5.49 -36.19 24.22
CA ALA A 23 -5.35 -37.03 25.41
C ALA A 23 -4.86 -38.45 25.10
N THR A 24 -5.09 -38.98 23.88
CA THR A 24 -4.58 -40.29 23.50
C THR A 24 -3.08 -40.31 23.20
N TRP A 25 -2.42 -39.15 23.04
CA TRP A 25 -0.98 -39.10 22.76
C TRP A 25 -0.15 -39.51 23.95
N ASP A 26 -0.57 -39.10 25.15
CA ASP A 26 0.09 -39.48 26.39
C ASP A 26 -0.02 -40.99 26.60
N ALA A 27 -1.17 -41.59 26.26
CA ALA A 27 -1.39 -43.03 26.36
C ALA A 27 -0.62 -43.85 25.31
N ALA A 28 -0.38 -43.27 24.13
CA ALA A 28 0.28 -43.95 23.01
C ALA A 28 1.79 -43.66 22.90
N GLU A 29 2.34 -42.81 23.77
CA GLU A 29 3.72 -42.29 23.69
C GLU A 29 4.10 -41.73 22.30
N GLN A 30 3.12 -41.21 21.56
CA GLN A 30 3.30 -40.69 20.20
C GLN A 30 2.71 -39.29 20.09
N CYS A 31 3.54 -38.34 19.65
CA CYS A 31 3.12 -36.97 19.34
C CYS A 31 3.07 -36.80 17.81
N PRO A 32 1.94 -37.11 17.15
CA PRO A 32 1.83 -36.99 15.70
C PRO A 32 1.97 -35.52 15.29
N LEU A 33 2.73 -35.26 14.21
CA LEU A 33 2.85 -33.91 13.65
C LEU A 33 1.60 -33.50 12.84
N SER A 34 0.88 -34.49 12.31
CA SER A 34 -0.34 -34.32 11.51
C SER A 34 -1.51 -35.10 12.10
N GLY A 35 -2.71 -34.54 12.03
CA GLY A 35 -3.97 -35.15 12.45
C GLY A 35 -5.02 -35.09 11.35
N THR A 36 -6.04 -35.94 11.49
CA THR A 36 -7.26 -35.87 10.67
C THR A 36 -8.44 -35.69 11.61
N CYS A 37 -9.31 -34.71 11.31
CA CYS A 37 -10.49 -34.47 12.12
C CYS A 37 -11.45 -35.67 11.98
N PRO A 38 -11.89 -36.28 13.09
CA PRO A 38 -12.76 -37.45 13.02
C PRO A 38 -14.16 -37.09 12.50
N GLU A 39 -14.60 -35.84 12.66
CA GLU A 39 -15.91 -35.39 12.19
C GLU A 39 -15.93 -35.03 10.70
N CYS A 40 -15.00 -34.18 10.25
CA CYS A 40 -15.04 -33.62 8.90
C CYS A 40 -13.99 -34.16 7.94
N GLY A 41 -13.09 -35.03 8.41
CA GLY A 41 -12.01 -35.59 7.59
C GLY A 41 -10.89 -34.60 7.21
N GLU A 42 -10.95 -33.35 7.69
CA GLU A 42 -9.92 -32.33 7.41
C GLU A 42 -8.56 -32.76 7.98
N ARG A 43 -7.53 -32.78 7.14
CA ARG A 43 -6.15 -32.98 7.56
C ARG A 43 -5.55 -31.67 8.05
N PHE A 44 -4.86 -31.69 9.18
CA PHE A 44 -4.22 -30.51 9.76
C PHE A 44 -2.91 -30.88 10.46
N GLU A 45 -2.05 -29.91 10.72
CA GLU A 45 -0.86 -30.11 11.55
C GLU A 45 -1.18 -29.71 13.00
N TRP A 46 -0.81 -30.56 13.95
CA TRP A 46 -1.21 -30.42 15.36
C TRP A 46 -0.67 -29.16 16.02
N TRP A 47 0.50 -28.68 15.58
CA TRP A 47 1.05 -27.43 16.08
C TRP A 47 0.16 -26.21 15.77
N PHE A 48 -0.62 -26.21 14.69
CA PHE A 48 -1.57 -25.13 14.39
C PHE A 48 -2.78 -25.14 15.33
N VAL A 49 -3.18 -26.32 15.79
CA VAL A 49 -4.35 -26.52 16.66
C VAL A 49 -3.99 -26.24 18.12
N ILE A 50 -2.83 -26.72 18.57
CA ILE A 50 -2.38 -26.61 19.97
C ILE A 50 -1.80 -25.23 20.27
N ARG A 51 -1.02 -24.65 19.36
CA ARG A 51 -0.43 -23.34 19.60
C ARG A 51 -1.51 -22.27 19.44
N GLU A 52 -1.94 -21.71 20.58
CA GLU A 52 -2.83 -20.55 20.75
C GLU A 52 -3.12 -19.77 19.46
N GLY A 53 -4.03 -20.33 18.66
CA GLY A 53 -4.74 -19.68 17.57
C GLY A 53 -3.92 -19.19 16.38
N GLY A 54 -2.84 -19.85 15.97
CA GLY A 54 -2.16 -19.48 14.71
C GLY A 54 -1.77 -18.00 14.63
N ARG A 55 -1.55 -17.35 15.77
CA ARG A 55 -1.23 -15.92 15.86
C ARG A 55 0.17 -15.70 15.29
N ILE A 56 0.28 -14.84 14.30
CA ILE A 56 1.55 -14.50 13.67
C ILE A 56 2.02 -13.19 14.27
N ARG A 57 2.97 -13.28 15.21
CA ARG A 57 3.51 -12.10 15.89
C ARG A 57 4.04 -11.08 14.87
N GLY A 58 3.53 -9.85 14.96
CA GLY A 58 3.91 -8.74 14.08
C GLY A 58 2.93 -8.44 12.95
N PHE A 59 1.90 -9.26 12.76
CA PHE A 59 0.79 -8.98 11.84
C PHE A 59 -0.31 -8.17 12.50
N ILE A 60 -0.78 -7.12 11.84
CA ILE A 60 -1.81 -6.23 12.37
C ILE A 60 -3.08 -6.95 12.84
N GLU A 61 -3.42 -8.10 12.24
CA GLU A 61 -4.56 -8.95 12.62
C GLU A 61 -4.51 -9.43 14.08
N ASP A 62 -3.31 -9.51 14.66
CA ASP A 62 -3.08 -9.94 16.04
C ASP A 62 -2.66 -8.77 16.96
N ALA A 63 -2.68 -7.53 16.46
CA ALA A 63 -2.30 -6.36 17.24
C ALA A 63 -3.42 -5.92 18.20
N TYR A 64 -3.11 -5.95 19.50
CA TYR A 64 -3.95 -5.39 20.56
C TYR A 64 -3.43 -4.02 21.00
N GLY A 65 -4.31 -3.01 21.03
CA GLY A 65 -4.00 -1.63 21.39
C GLY A 65 -3.50 -0.75 20.23
N LEU A 66 -3.75 0.56 20.31
CA LEU A 66 -3.49 1.51 19.22
C LEU A 66 -2.01 1.61 18.82
N ARG A 67 -1.10 1.80 19.79
CA ARG A 67 0.34 1.90 19.53
C ARG A 67 0.88 0.65 18.82
N ARG A 68 0.50 -0.53 19.29
CA ARG A 68 0.90 -1.80 18.65
C ARG A 68 0.31 -1.95 17.26
N ARG A 69 -0.96 -1.55 17.04
CA ARG A 69 -1.58 -1.55 15.69
C ARG A 69 -0.83 -0.68 14.70
N ILE A 70 -0.40 0.52 15.11
CA ILE A 70 0.40 1.41 14.24
C ILE A 70 1.77 0.79 13.95
N THR A 71 2.51 0.33 14.97
CA THR A 71 3.82 -0.29 14.73
C THR A 71 3.72 -1.55 13.88
N TRP A 72 2.69 -2.37 14.10
CA TRP A 72 2.48 -3.62 13.35
C TRP A 72 1.88 -3.37 11.97
N SER A 73 1.17 -2.28 11.73
CA SER A 73 0.71 -1.92 10.38
C SER A 73 1.91 -1.62 9.48
N VAL A 74 2.86 -0.81 9.95
CA VAL A 74 4.12 -0.53 9.23
C VAL A 74 4.88 -1.83 8.97
N ARG A 75 5.03 -2.68 9.99
CA ARG A 75 5.72 -3.98 9.84
C ARG A 75 5.01 -4.90 8.85
N THR A 76 3.68 -4.96 8.89
CA THR A 76 2.86 -5.75 7.96
C THR A 76 3.02 -5.22 6.55
N THR A 77 3.02 -3.90 6.34
CA THR A 77 3.27 -3.28 5.03
C THR A 77 4.65 -3.65 4.50
N LEU A 78 5.71 -3.53 5.32
CA LEU A 78 7.06 -3.91 4.91
C LEU A 78 7.19 -5.39 4.56
N TRP A 79 6.50 -6.27 5.30
CA TRP A 79 6.44 -7.69 4.94
C TRP A 79 5.62 -7.93 3.67
N ALA A 80 4.54 -7.18 3.49
CA ALA A 80 3.71 -7.23 2.30
C ALA A 80 4.41 -6.71 1.05
N LEU A 81 5.59 -6.10 1.15
CA LEU A 81 6.45 -5.81 0.00
C LEU A 81 7.36 -7.00 -0.39
N TRP A 82 7.47 -8.02 0.47
CA TRP A 82 8.32 -9.20 0.25
C TRP A 82 7.49 -10.50 0.21
N PRO A 83 6.93 -10.87 -0.96
CA PRO A 83 5.93 -11.93 -1.07
C PRO A 83 6.32 -13.25 -0.44
N TRP A 84 7.52 -13.74 -0.74
CA TRP A 84 7.98 -15.03 -0.25
C TRP A 84 8.06 -15.11 1.27
N LYS A 85 8.49 -14.02 1.92
CA LYS A 85 8.60 -13.93 3.39
C LYS A 85 7.24 -13.68 4.04
N PHE A 86 6.37 -12.94 3.36
CA PHE A 86 4.99 -12.75 3.81
C PHE A 86 4.27 -14.10 3.85
N TRP A 87 4.17 -14.78 2.71
CA TRP A 87 3.40 -16.02 2.60
C TRP A 87 4.00 -17.18 3.41
N SER A 88 5.33 -17.25 3.56
CA SER A 88 5.96 -18.25 4.44
C SER A 88 5.64 -18.04 5.92
N ARG A 89 5.38 -16.80 6.35
CA ARG A 89 5.01 -16.50 7.74
C ARG A 89 3.52 -16.63 7.98
N VAL A 90 2.75 -16.31 6.95
CA VAL A 90 1.30 -16.27 7.07
C VAL A 90 0.71 -17.67 7.09
N GLY A 91 1.18 -18.56 6.20
CA GLY A 91 0.68 -19.93 6.09
C GLY A 91 -0.84 -20.03 6.20
N ASP A 92 -1.28 -20.98 7.02
CA ASP A 92 -2.70 -21.31 7.26
C ASP A 92 -3.35 -20.51 8.40
N ALA A 93 -2.75 -19.38 8.80
CA ALA A 93 -3.28 -18.57 9.89
C ALA A 93 -4.71 -18.09 9.61
N LYS A 94 -5.54 -18.11 10.66
CA LYS A 94 -6.93 -17.67 10.61
C LYS A 94 -7.00 -16.21 10.20
N VAL A 95 -7.74 -15.98 9.14
CA VAL A 95 -8.01 -14.65 8.61
C VAL A 95 -8.93 -13.87 9.55
N LYS A 96 -8.51 -12.66 9.94
CA LYS A 96 -9.35 -11.71 10.68
C LYS A 96 -9.61 -10.46 9.84
N PRO A 97 -10.77 -10.36 9.15
CA PRO A 97 -11.02 -9.30 8.17
C PRO A 97 -10.96 -7.89 8.80
N TRP A 98 -11.29 -7.78 10.09
CA TRP A 98 -11.20 -6.52 10.82
C TRP A 98 -9.78 -5.95 10.89
N GLY A 99 -8.75 -6.80 10.93
CA GLY A 99 -7.36 -6.36 10.90
C GLY A 99 -7.02 -5.60 9.62
N TRP A 100 -7.61 -5.98 8.49
CA TRP A 100 -7.41 -5.34 7.20
C TRP A 100 -8.09 -3.98 7.11
N VAL A 101 -9.30 -3.88 7.66
CA VAL A 101 -10.02 -2.61 7.76
C VAL A 101 -9.20 -1.63 8.58
N TRP A 102 -8.64 -2.06 9.71
CA TRP A 102 -7.73 -1.24 10.51
C TRP A 102 -6.46 -0.88 9.76
N TRP A 103 -5.87 -1.82 9.01
CA TRP A 103 -4.67 -1.57 8.23
C TRP A 103 -4.92 -0.48 7.18
N ALA A 104 -5.98 -0.65 6.38
CA ALA A 104 -6.38 0.30 5.35
C ALA A 104 -6.73 1.66 5.97
N ALA A 105 -7.49 1.68 7.07
CA ALA A 105 -7.82 2.91 7.77
C ALA A 105 -6.57 3.64 8.29
N ILE A 106 -5.59 2.93 8.87
CA ILE A 106 -4.34 3.55 9.34
C ILE A 106 -3.52 4.08 8.16
N MET A 107 -3.41 3.34 7.06
CA MET A 107 -2.70 3.81 5.87
C MET A 107 -3.35 5.05 5.27
N VAL A 108 -4.68 5.04 5.09
CA VAL A 108 -5.45 6.19 4.59
C VAL A 108 -5.35 7.38 5.54
N TRP A 109 -5.50 7.15 6.85
CA TRP A 109 -5.37 8.20 7.86
C TRP A 109 -3.98 8.82 7.83
N PHE A 110 -2.91 8.03 7.74
CA PHE A 110 -1.53 8.54 7.69
C PHE A 110 -1.31 9.42 6.45
N VAL A 111 -1.77 8.97 5.27
CA VAL A 111 -1.71 9.75 4.03
C VAL A 111 -2.53 11.05 4.15
N ARG A 112 -3.75 10.97 4.69
CA ARG A 112 -4.65 12.12 4.84
C ARG A 112 -4.13 13.14 5.84
N VAL A 113 -3.69 12.70 7.03
CA VAL A 113 -3.20 13.58 8.08
C VAL A 113 -1.94 14.31 7.63
N ILE A 114 -0.96 13.62 7.05
CA ILE A 114 0.25 14.27 6.57
C ILE A 114 -0.07 15.25 5.43
N ASN A 115 -0.94 14.86 4.48
CA ASN A 115 -1.34 15.77 3.41
C ASN A 115 -2.06 17.02 3.95
N THR A 116 -2.97 16.85 4.91
CA THR A 116 -3.75 17.94 5.50
C THR A 116 -2.87 18.84 6.37
N ALA A 117 -2.01 18.26 7.22
CA ALA A 117 -1.07 18.98 8.05
C ALA A 117 -0.06 19.76 7.19
N GLY A 118 0.46 19.13 6.12
CA GLY A 118 1.26 19.80 5.10
C GLY A 118 0.51 21.00 4.55
N THR A 119 -0.68 20.79 3.99
CA THR A 119 -1.55 21.84 3.41
C THR A 119 -1.85 22.98 4.38
N LYS A 120 -2.16 22.67 5.64
CA LYS A 120 -2.48 23.69 6.67
C LYS A 120 -1.26 24.47 7.11
N ALA A 121 -0.10 23.81 7.23
CA ALA A 121 1.16 24.51 7.44
C ALA A 121 1.45 25.47 6.27
N LEU A 122 1.14 25.08 5.02
CA LEU A 122 1.24 25.97 3.85
C LEU A 122 0.39 27.22 4.04
N GLN A 123 -0.90 27.00 4.32
CA GLN A 123 -1.88 28.08 4.47
C GLN A 123 -1.48 29.02 5.60
N TYR A 124 -0.98 28.50 6.72
CA TYR A 124 -0.54 29.32 7.85
C TYR A 124 0.69 30.16 7.52
N VAL A 125 1.73 29.56 6.93
CA VAL A 125 2.95 30.28 6.53
C VAL A 125 2.61 31.37 5.53
N PHE A 126 1.80 31.04 4.52
CA PHE A 126 1.34 32.00 3.53
C PHE A 126 0.50 33.13 4.15
N TRP A 127 -0.49 32.81 4.99
CA TRP A 127 -1.35 33.80 5.65
C TRP A 127 -0.56 34.74 6.57
N ARG A 128 0.32 34.18 7.41
CA ARG A 128 1.15 34.97 8.33
C ARG A 128 2.04 35.92 7.55
N TRP A 129 2.51 35.48 6.40
CA TRP A 129 3.38 36.26 5.52
C TRP A 129 2.61 37.34 4.74
N SER A 130 1.48 37.01 4.11
CA SER A 130 0.62 37.97 3.38
C SER A 130 0.01 39.05 4.26
N SER A 131 -0.08 38.81 5.57
CA SER A 131 -0.61 39.76 6.55
C SER A 131 0.45 40.71 7.11
N GLY A 132 1.72 40.61 6.68
CA GLY A 132 2.80 41.48 7.13
C GLY A 132 2.72 42.89 6.50
N PRO A 133 3.05 43.97 7.24
CA PRO A 133 2.92 45.36 6.77
C PRO A 133 3.86 45.74 5.61
N THR A 134 4.85 44.90 5.30
CA THR A 134 5.89 45.14 4.29
C THR A 134 5.71 44.34 3.01
N PHE A 135 4.55 43.68 2.80
CA PHE A 135 4.34 42.85 1.61
C PHE A 135 4.41 43.69 0.32
N PRO A 136 5.45 43.52 -0.52
CA PRO A 136 5.61 44.38 -1.68
C PRO A 136 4.51 44.08 -2.70
N ARG A 137 3.75 45.11 -3.09
CA ARG A 137 2.67 45.01 -4.09
C ARG A 137 3.10 44.35 -5.41
N LYS A 138 4.39 44.43 -5.75
CA LYS A 138 5.00 43.79 -6.93
C LYS A 138 5.18 42.27 -6.76
N ALA A 139 5.56 41.79 -5.56
CA ALA A 139 5.62 40.35 -5.25
C ALA A 139 4.21 39.73 -5.29
N ALA A 140 3.20 40.48 -4.85
CA ALA A 140 1.81 40.07 -4.94
C ALA A 140 1.34 39.86 -6.39
N LEU A 141 1.92 40.54 -7.39
CA LEU A 141 1.60 40.46 -8.83
C LEU A 141 2.35 39.34 -9.57
N THR A 142 3.60 39.04 -9.21
CA THR A 142 4.37 37.90 -9.77
C THR A 142 3.98 36.55 -9.15
N LEU A 143 3.46 36.54 -7.92
CA LEU A 143 2.88 35.34 -7.30
C LEU A 143 1.45 35.03 -7.79
N VAL A 144 0.78 35.93 -8.53
CA VAL A 144 -0.61 35.77 -9.01
C VAL A 144 -0.86 34.50 -9.83
N PRO A 145 0.07 33.98 -10.65
CA PRO A 145 -0.15 32.70 -11.33
C PRO A 145 -0.13 31.50 -10.37
N GLY A 146 0.50 31.61 -9.20
CA GLY A 146 0.53 30.61 -8.13
C GLY A 146 -0.50 30.84 -7.01
N LEU A 147 -1.04 32.05 -6.88
CA LEU A 147 -2.10 32.40 -5.94
C LEU A 147 -3.41 31.59 -6.05
N PRO A 148 -3.83 31.02 -7.21
CA PRO A 148 -5.01 30.17 -7.27
C PRO A 148 -4.92 28.95 -6.33
N TYR A 149 -3.70 28.52 -5.99
CA TYR A 149 -3.46 27.45 -5.02
C TYR A 149 -3.64 27.88 -3.56
N LEU A 150 -3.56 29.18 -3.22
CA LEU A 150 -3.46 29.65 -1.84
C LEU A 150 -4.47 30.75 -1.43
N THR A 151 -4.99 31.59 -2.34
CA THR A 151 -5.92 32.71 -1.99
C THR A 151 -7.38 32.50 -2.40
N GLY A 152 -7.73 31.41 -3.07
CA GLY A 152 -9.12 31.15 -3.50
C GLY A 152 -10.01 30.51 -2.43
N LEU A 153 -9.90 30.91 -1.15
CA LEU A 153 -10.83 30.47 -0.11
C LEU A 153 -12.23 31.04 -0.36
N GLY A 154 -13.11 30.23 -0.93
CA GLY A 154 -14.55 30.52 -0.93
C GLY A 154 -15.35 29.62 -1.85
N ARG A 155 -15.17 29.76 -3.18
CA ARG A 155 -15.93 29.02 -4.21
C ARG A 155 -15.16 28.78 -5.52
N GLY A 156 -14.15 29.61 -5.82
CA GLY A 156 -13.34 29.50 -7.03
C GLY A 156 -12.17 28.50 -6.94
N ALA A 157 -11.53 28.36 -5.78
CA ALA A 157 -10.49 27.33 -5.62
C ALA A 157 -11.08 25.93 -5.58
N GLU A 158 -12.32 25.72 -5.20
CA GLU A 158 -12.91 24.39 -5.33
C GLU A 158 -12.99 23.98 -6.81
N ARG A 159 -13.23 24.92 -7.72
CA ARG A 159 -13.26 24.68 -9.17
C ARG A 159 -11.87 24.59 -9.80
N ILE A 160 -10.94 25.50 -9.48
CA ILE A 160 -9.55 25.43 -10.01
C ILE A 160 -8.78 24.28 -9.36
N PHE A 161 -8.97 24.04 -8.06
CA PHE A 161 -8.49 22.83 -7.42
C PHE A 161 -9.25 21.64 -8.02
N GLN A 162 -10.55 21.59 -8.25
CA GLN A 162 -11.17 20.42 -8.91
C GLN A 162 -10.70 20.20 -10.35
N GLU A 163 -10.56 21.24 -11.16
CA GLU A 163 -10.11 21.16 -12.56
C GLU A 163 -8.63 20.81 -12.64
N ARG A 164 -7.76 21.48 -11.85
CA ARG A 164 -6.35 21.09 -11.81
C ARG A 164 -6.06 19.88 -10.94
N PHE A 165 -6.90 19.53 -9.97
CA PHE A 165 -6.81 18.28 -9.19
C PHE A 165 -7.37 17.13 -10.00
N SER A 166 -8.33 17.36 -10.90
CA SER A 166 -8.72 16.38 -11.91
C SER A 166 -7.60 16.24 -12.93
N ASP A 167 -7.02 17.32 -13.44
CA ASP A 167 -5.84 17.24 -14.33
C ASP A 167 -4.64 16.64 -13.60
N TRP A 168 -4.46 16.93 -12.31
CA TRP A 168 -3.40 16.37 -11.46
C TRP A 168 -3.71 14.93 -11.08
N LEU A 169 -4.96 14.53 -10.85
CA LEU A 169 -5.37 13.14 -10.73
C LEU A 169 -5.22 12.41 -12.07
N GLU A 170 -5.44 13.07 -13.19
CA GLU A 170 -5.32 12.50 -14.53
C GLU A 170 -3.84 12.37 -14.91
N TYR A 171 -3.01 13.32 -14.49
CA TYR A 171 -1.54 13.34 -14.60
C TYR A 171 -0.88 12.35 -13.63
N TYR A 172 -1.40 12.21 -12.40
CA TYR A 172 -0.89 11.28 -11.38
C TYR A 172 -1.57 9.91 -11.41
N THR A 173 -2.67 9.71 -12.14
CA THR A 173 -3.13 8.39 -12.60
C THR A 173 -2.41 8.07 -13.89
N SER A 174 -1.09 7.94 -13.75
CA SER A 174 -0.24 7.47 -14.82
C SER A 174 -0.84 6.19 -15.41
N THR A 175 -0.63 5.92 -16.70
CA THR A 175 -0.97 4.63 -17.30
C THR A 175 -0.57 3.45 -16.39
N GLY A 176 0.58 3.56 -15.72
CA GLY A 176 1.07 2.57 -14.78
C GLY A 176 0.13 2.32 -13.58
N ASP A 177 -0.54 3.35 -13.05
CA ASP A 177 -1.49 3.17 -11.94
C ASP A 177 -2.76 2.46 -12.38
N ARG A 178 -3.24 2.77 -13.58
CA ARG A 178 -4.42 2.10 -14.15
C ARG A 178 -4.11 0.65 -14.43
N ALA A 179 -2.95 0.35 -15.01
CA ALA A 179 -2.47 -1.01 -15.23
C ALA A 179 -2.32 -1.76 -13.91
N PHE A 180 -1.64 -1.18 -12.92
CA PHE A 180 -1.48 -1.77 -11.60
C PHE A 180 -2.82 -2.07 -10.92
N ALA A 181 -3.74 -1.10 -10.92
CA ALA A 181 -5.05 -1.25 -10.30
C ALA A 181 -5.87 -2.36 -10.98
N LEU A 182 -5.81 -2.43 -12.32
CA LEU A 182 -6.45 -3.48 -13.09
C LEU A 182 -5.88 -4.85 -12.71
N GLU A 183 -4.55 -4.98 -12.61
CA GLU A 183 -3.89 -6.22 -12.21
C GLU A 183 -4.25 -6.65 -10.78
N ALA A 184 -4.22 -5.71 -9.83
CA ALA A 184 -4.56 -5.98 -8.45
C ALA A 184 -6.01 -6.47 -8.27
N VAL A 185 -6.92 -6.12 -9.19
CA VAL A 185 -8.32 -6.59 -9.23
C VAL A 185 -8.48 -7.86 -10.05
N ALA A 186 -7.72 -8.02 -11.13
CA ALA A 186 -7.80 -9.18 -12.02
C ALA A 186 -7.49 -10.48 -11.28
N TRP A 187 -6.44 -10.50 -10.46
CA TRP A 187 -6.04 -11.70 -9.71
C TRP A 187 -7.11 -12.25 -8.76
N PRO A 188 -7.76 -11.44 -7.91
CA PRO A 188 -8.89 -11.88 -7.09
C PRO A 188 -10.02 -12.50 -7.92
N LEU A 189 -10.37 -11.87 -9.05
CA LEU A 189 -11.43 -12.38 -9.93
C LEU A 189 -11.06 -13.74 -10.53
N THR A 190 -9.82 -13.90 -10.99
CA THR A 190 -9.30 -15.18 -11.47
C THR A 190 -9.35 -16.26 -10.38
N MET A 191 -9.00 -15.90 -9.14
CA MET A 191 -9.04 -16.83 -8.01
C MET A 191 -10.47 -17.20 -7.59
N LEU A 192 -11.43 -16.29 -7.74
CA LEU A 192 -12.84 -16.58 -7.52
C LEU A 192 -13.37 -17.58 -8.54
N VAL A 193 -12.99 -17.43 -9.82
CA VAL A 193 -13.34 -18.43 -10.86
C VAL A 193 -12.70 -19.79 -10.57
N LEU A 194 -11.46 -19.80 -10.05
CA LEU A 194 -10.79 -21.04 -9.65
C LEU A 194 -11.44 -21.69 -8.42
N ALA A 195 -11.94 -20.90 -7.46
CA ALA A 195 -12.55 -21.45 -6.24
C ALA A 195 -13.83 -22.25 -6.52
N GLU A 196 -14.50 -22.01 -7.65
CA GLU A 196 -15.65 -22.80 -8.12
C GLU A 196 -15.26 -24.20 -8.61
N GLN A 197 -13.98 -24.44 -8.93
CA GLN A 197 -13.53 -25.74 -9.40
C GLN A 197 -13.52 -26.76 -8.24
N PRO A 198 -14.15 -27.94 -8.39
CA PRO A 198 -14.24 -28.94 -7.31
C PRO A 198 -12.89 -29.37 -6.73
N HIS A 199 -11.84 -29.35 -7.55
CA HIS A 199 -10.48 -29.75 -7.16
C HIS A 199 -9.69 -28.63 -6.45
N ALA A 200 -10.18 -27.39 -6.48
CA ALA A 200 -9.57 -26.22 -5.85
C ALA A 200 -10.30 -25.77 -4.58
N ARG A 201 -11.27 -26.56 -4.08
CA ARG A 201 -12.10 -26.28 -2.88
C ARG A 201 -11.35 -25.95 -1.60
N GLN A 202 -10.04 -26.17 -1.56
CA GLN A 202 -9.21 -25.84 -0.40
C GLN A 202 -8.94 -24.32 -0.26
N VAL A 203 -9.09 -23.54 -1.33
CA VAL A 203 -8.88 -22.09 -1.28
C VAL A 203 -10.07 -21.41 -0.63
N ARG A 204 -9.87 -20.88 0.58
CA ARG A 204 -10.93 -20.17 1.31
C ARG A 204 -11.06 -18.75 0.75
N LEU A 205 -12.29 -18.26 0.55
CA LEU A 205 -12.58 -16.87 0.15
C LEU A 205 -11.82 -15.84 1.03
N ALA A 206 -11.68 -16.14 2.32
CA ALA A 206 -10.95 -15.32 3.26
C ALA A 206 -9.45 -15.18 2.90
N GLN A 207 -8.81 -16.22 2.37
CA GLN A 207 -7.41 -16.18 1.94
C GLN A 207 -7.25 -15.39 0.63
N ILE A 208 -8.22 -15.51 -0.28
CA ILE A 208 -8.27 -14.68 -1.50
C ILE A 208 -8.40 -13.22 -1.12
N ALA A 209 -9.39 -12.86 -0.29
CA ALA A 209 -9.58 -11.49 0.17
C ALA A 209 -8.33 -10.93 0.87
N ARG A 210 -7.62 -11.75 1.67
CA ARG A 210 -6.34 -11.38 2.27
C ARG A 210 -5.30 -11.03 1.22
N ALA A 211 -5.10 -11.93 0.25
CA ALA A 211 -4.15 -11.74 -0.84
C ALA A 211 -4.47 -10.47 -1.63
N THR A 212 -5.75 -10.22 -1.91
CA THR A 212 -6.26 -9.01 -2.56
C THR A 212 -5.85 -7.76 -1.80
N VAL A 213 -6.23 -7.65 -0.53
CA VAL A 213 -5.95 -6.45 0.27
C VAL A 213 -4.46 -6.16 0.31
N PHE A 214 -3.62 -7.18 0.56
CA PHE A 214 -2.18 -6.97 0.67
C PHE A 214 -1.48 -6.80 -0.68
N SER A 215 -2.08 -7.25 -1.79
CA SER A 215 -1.58 -6.93 -3.14
C SER A 215 -1.70 -5.44 -3.47
N LEU A 216 -2.55 -4.70 -2.75
CA LEU A 216 -2.66 -3.24 -2.85
C LEU A 216 -1.60 -2.49 -2.00
N ALA A 217 -0.74 -3.20 -1.27
CA ALA A 217 0.32 -2.58 -0.46
C ALA A 217 1.25 -1.64 -1.25
N PRO A 218 1.65 -1.95 -2.51
CA PRO A 218 2.42 -1.01 -3.31
C PRO A 218 1.67 0.29 -3.58
N LEU A 219 0.35 0.29 -3.83
CA LEU A 219 -0.42 1.54 -4.00
C LEU A 219 -0.41 2.40 -2.73
N ALA A 220 -0.53 1.77 -1.55
CA ALA A 220 -0.40 2.50 -0.30
C ALA A 220 1.01 3.11 -0.16
N MET A 221 2.05 2.35 -0.53
CA MET A 221 3.43 2.85 -0.57
C MET A 221 3.61 4.00 -1.58
N ARG A 222 2.93 3.97 -2.73
CA ARG A 222 2.87 5.08 -3.68
C ARG A 222 2.37 6.35 -3.04
N GLY A 223 1.22 6.25 -2.38
CA GLY A 223 0.63 7.39 -1.68
C GLY A 223 1.62 8.00 -0.69
N LEU A 224 2.36 7.18 0.05
CA LEU A 224 3.37 7.64 1.01
C LEU A 224 4.59 8.28 0.35
N VAL A 225 5.12 7.69 -0.73
CA VAL A 225 6.29 8.21 -1.44
C VAL A 225 5.93 9.51 -2.17
N ALA A 226 4.80 9.54 -2.89
CA ALA A 226 4.31 10.74 -3.55
C ALA A 226 4.08 11.87 -2.54
N LEU A 227 3.54 11.56 -1.37
CA LEU A 227 3.38 12.51 -0.28
C LEU A 227 4.72 13.04 0.22
N ALA A 228 5.71 12.18 0.45
CA ALA A 228 7.06 12.60 0.85
C ALA A 228 7.69 13.55 -0.19
N CYS A 229 7.52 13.24 -1.48
CA CYS A 229 8.00 14.09 -2.57
C CYS A 229 7.26 15.43 -2.64
N ASN A 230 5.95 15.45 -2.43
CA ASN A 230 5.19 16.70 -2.35
C ASN A 230 5.64 17.56 -1.17
N VAL A 231 5.93 16.96 -0.02
CA VAL A 231 6.48 17.68 1.15
C VAL A 231 7.87 18.24 0.85
N ALA A 232 8.74 17.46 0.20
CA ALA A 232 10.09 17.91 -0.19
C ALA A 232 10.03 19.03 -1.24
N TYR A 233 9.19 18.88 -2.26
CA TYR A 233 8.94 19.88 -3.29
C TYR A 233 8.42 21.19 -2.68
N PHE A 234 7.51 21.07 -1.71
CA PHE A 234 7.03 22.24 -0.99
C PHE A 234 8.13 22.93 -0.18
N ALA A 235 8.89 22.16 0.63
CA ALA A 235 9.98 22.73 1.43
C ALA A 235 10.96 23.49 0.53
N TYR A 236 11.24 22.94 -0.65
CA TYR A 236 12.04 23.59 -1.67
C TYR A 236 11.40 24.88 -2.23
N TRP A 237 10.13 24.85 -2.64
CA TRP A 237 9.42 26.05 -3.10
C TRP A 237 9.42 27.16 -2.05
N LEU A 238 9.25 26.78 -0.78
CA LEU A 238 9.28 27.72 0.34
C LEU A 238 10.65 28.37 0.50
N VAL A 239 11.75 27.61 0.39
CA VAL A 239 13.12 28.16 0.41
C VAL A 239 13.27 29.17 -0.73
N GLY A 240 12.83 28.81 -1.94
CA GLY A 240 12.92 29.69 -3.09
C GLY A 240 12.17 31.01 -2.93
N LEU A 241 10.95 30.94 -2.38
CA LEU A 241 10.17 32.11 -2.03
C LEU A 241 10.88 32.98 -0.98
N LEU A 242 11.40 32.38 0.09
CA LEU A 242 12.09 33.09 1.15
C LEU A 242 13.34 33.82 0.64
N SER A 243 14.12 33.19 -0.26
CA SER A 243 15.28 33.82 -0.87
C SER A 243 14.93 34.94 -1.86
N GLU A 244 13.82 34.87 -2.59
CA GLU A 244 13.39 36.01 -3.40
C GLU A 244 13.00 37.20 -2.52
N VAL A 245 12.37 36.92 -1.37
CA VAL A 245 11.94 37.96 -0.41
C VAL A 245 13.14 38.60 0.30
N VAL A 246 14.11 37.79 0.73
CA VAL A 246 15.35 38.28 1.37
C VAL A 246 16.28 38.93 0.33
N GLY A 247 16.36 38.32 -0.85
CA GLY A 247 17.23 38.69 -1.97
C GLY A 247 16.74 39.86 -2.82
N ALA A 248 15.48 40.30 -2.67
CA ALA A 248 14.98 41.54 -3.29
C ALA A 248 15.78 42.81 -2.87
N SER A 249 16.71 42.68 -1.93
CA SER A 249 17.64 43.73 -1.52
C SER A 249 19.07 43.61 -2.09
N GLN A 250 19.42 42.51 -2.79
CA GLN A 250 20.80 42.23 -3.24
C GLN A 250 20.87 41.69 -4.69
N PRO A 251 21.65 42.29 -5.60
CA PRO A 251 21.70 41.95 -7.03
C PRO A 251 22.47 40.66 -7.39
N HIS A 252 22.65 39.71 -6.47
CA HIS A 252 23.29 38.42 -6.76
C HIS A 252 22.25 37.33 -7.06
N SER A 253 21.59 37.45 -8.21
CA SER A 253 20.53 36.55 -8.68
C SER A 253 21.02 35.26 -9.38
N HIS A 254 22.34 35.10 -9.61
CA HIS A 254 22.88 33.99 -10.39
C HIS A 254 22.95 32.66 -9.59
N ASP A 255 23.42 32.70 -8.33
CA ASP A 255 23.53 31.50 -7.49
C ASP A 255 22.16 30.91 -7.14
N PHE A 256 21.17 31.79 -6.98
CA PHE A 256 19.80 31.39 -6.68
C PHE A 256 19.12 30.69 -7.87
N ASN A 257 19.25 31.24 -9.08
CA ASN A 257 18.71 30.62 -10.29
C ASN A 257 19.37 29.26 -10.57
N TRP A 258 20.68 29.14 -10.31
CA TRP A 258 21.40 27.86 -10.42
C TRP A 258 20.82 26.81 -9.46
N MET A 259 20.65 27.16 -8.17
CA MET A 259 20.07 26.28 -7.17
C MET A 259 18.62 25.90 -7.54
N TYR A 260 17.87 26.85 -8.09
CA TYR A 260 16.49 26.62 -8.52
C TYR A 260 16.40 25.60 -9.66
N GLN A 261 17.19 25.80 -10.71
CA GLN A 261 17.22 24.87 -11.85
C GLN A 261 17.70 23.47 -11.44
N HIS A 262 18.74 23.36 -10.61
CA HIS A 262 19.25 22.06 -10.16
C HIS A 262 18.24 21.31 -9.30
N THR A 263 17.55 22.00 -8.40
CA THR A 263 16.57 21.33 -7.53
C THR A 263 15.32 20.93 -8.31
N PHE A 264 14.85 21.76 -9.25
CA PHE A 264 13.78 21.37 -10.17
C PHE A 264 14.16 20.13 -10.98
N GLN A 265 15.39 20.06 -11.48
CA GLN A 265 15.89 18.85 -12.14
C GLN A 265 15.92 17.65 -11.20
N ILE A 266 16.43 17.78 -9.97
CA ILE A 266 16.44 16.70 -8.96
C ILE A 266 15.01 16.20 -8.70
N MET A 267 14.04 17.11 -8.58
CA MET A 267 12.63 16.75 -8.36
C MET A 267 12.04 16.01 -9.57
N ASN A 268 12.33 16.45 -10.80
CA ASN A 268 11.94 15.72 -12.01
C ASN A 268 12.59 14.33 -12.08
N TRP A 269 13.87 14.21 -11.70
CA TRP A 269 14.56 12.93 -11.61
C TRP A 269 13.95 12.01 -10.55
N LEU A 270 13.62 12.54 -9.37
CA LEU A 270 12.93 11.80 -8.32
C LEU A 270 11.55 11.33 -8.77
N GLN A 271 10.76 12.20 -9.40
CA GLN A 271 9.45 11.86 -9.94
C GLN A 271 9.53 10.76 -11.01
N ARG A 272 10.45 10.88 -11.97
CA ARG A 272 10.72 9.82 -12.97
C ARG A 272 11.22 8.52 -12.33
N GLY A 273 12.04 8.63 -11.29
CA GLY A 273 12.49 7.48 -10.50
C GLY A 273 11.32 6.76 -9.83
N ILE A 274 10.38 7.51 -9.26
CA ILE A 274 9.15 6.98 -8.67
C ILE A 274 8.30 6.28 -9.71
N GLU A 275 8.07 6.92 -10.86
CA GLU A 275 7.36 6.31 -12.00
C GLU A 275 8.04 5.02 -12.47
N SER A 276 9.37 4.99 -12.52
CA SER A 276 10.15 3.79 -12.87
C SER A 276 9.99 2.68 -11.83
N VAL A 277 9.93 3.02 -10.54
CA VAL A 277 9.64 2.06 -9.47
C VAL A 277 8.20 1.51 -9.59
N TRP A 278 7.25 2.27 -10.14
CA TRP A 278 5.89 1.75 -10.39
C TRP A 278 5.83 0.72 -11.50
N TRP A 279 6.68 0.84 -12.51
CA TRP A 279 6.86 -0.22 -13.49
C TRP A 279 7.41 -1.51 -12.86
N LEU A 280 8.20 -1.42 -11.79
CA LEU A 280 8.55 -2.60 -10.99
C LEU A 280 7.32 -3.18 -10.27
N GLY A 281 6.33 -2.34 -9.92
CA GLY A 281 5.04 -2.76 -9.38
C GLY A 281 4.25 -3.69 -10.30
N VAL A 282 4.25 -3.41 -11.61
CA VAL A 282 3.64 -4.25 -12.66
C VAL A 282 4.28 -5.65 -12.72
N VAL A 283 5.58 -5.75 -12.45
CA VAL A 283 6.26 -7.06 -12.34
C VAL A 283 6.02 -7.68 -10.95
N TRP A 284 5.94 -6.83 -9.93
CA TRP A 284 5.82 -7.25 -8.54
C TRP A 284 4.46 -7.89 -8.23
N VAL A 285 3.35 -7.40 -8.77
CA VAL A 285 2.00 -7.96 -8.53
C VAL A 285 1.90 -9.42 -8.99
N PRO A 286 2.36 -9.79 -10.21
CA PRO A 286 2.46 -11.19 -10.62
C PRO A 286 3.34 -12.03 -9.70
N LEU A 287 4.50 -11.52 -9.28
CA LEU A 287 5.39 -12.22 -8.33
C LEU A 287 4.73 -12.39 -6.96
N TRP A 288 3.93 -11.41 -6.54
CA TRP A 288 3.18 -11.45 -5.30
C TRP A 288 2.16 -12.58 -5.29
N TRP A 289 1.38 -12.67 -6.36
CA TRP A 289 0.39 -13.71 -6.53
C TRP A 289 1.00 -15.08 -6.81
N LEU A 290 2.16 -15.15 -7.47
CA LEU A 290 2.94 -16.38 -7.57
C LEU A 290 3.28 -16.93 -6.19
N ALA A 291 3.83 -16.08 -5.32
CA ALA A 291 4.16 -16.50 -3.95
C ALA A 291 2.91 -16.85 -3.15
N ALA A 292 1.79 -16.14 -3.37
CA ALA A 292 0.50 -16.46 -2.77
C ALA A 292 0.03 -17.85 -3.19
N MET A 293 0.09 -18.18 -4.48
CA MET A 293 -0.32 -19.48 -5.00
C MET A 293 0.59 -20.61 -4.51
N GLN A 294 1.91 -20.43 -4.58
CA GLN A 294 2.87 -21.47 -4.21
C GLN A 294 2.91 -21.73 -2.70
N ARG A 295 2.98 -20.68 -1.88
CA ARG A 295 3.20 -20.81 -0.43
C ARG A 295 1.95 -20.61 0.40
N GLY A 296 1.03 -19.76 -0.07
CA GLY A 296 -0.24 -19.51 0.59
C GLY A 296 -1.25 -20.61 0.28
N PHE A 297 -1.51 -20.86 -1.01
CA PHE A 297 -2.56 -21.75 -1.47
C PHE A 297 -2.07 -23.17 -1.79
N LYS A 298 -0.75 -23.37 -1.88
CA LYS A 298 -0.09 -24.66 -2.19
C LYS A 298 -0.50 -25.23 -3.57
N ILE A 299 -0.71 -24.35 -4.56
CA ILE A 299 -1.10 -24.70 -5.93
C ILE A 299 0.11 -24.59 -6.88
N GLU A 300 1.01 -25.57 -6.84
CA GLU A 300 2.31 -25.46 -7.53
C GLU A 300 2.20 -25.49 -9.06
N ARG A 301 1.43 -26.41 -9.63
CA ARG A 301 1.39 -26.63 -11.09
C ARG A 301 0.57 -25.58 -11.85
N ALA A 302 -0.58 -25.17 -11.31
CA ALA A 302 -1.39 -24.16 -11.98
C ALA A 302 -0.72 -22.77 -11.96
N ALA A 303 0.01 -22.44 -10.89
CA ALA A 303 0.63 -21.13 -10.72
C ALA A 303 1.50 -20.72 -11.91
N GLN A 304 2.26 -21.65 -12.48
CA GLN A 304 3.16 -21.38 -13.61
C GLN A 304 2.39 -20.99 -14.89
N VAL A 305 1.33 -21.71 -15.21
CA VAL A 305 0.50 -21.44 -16.39
C VAL A 305 -0.18 -20.07 -16.28
N TRP A 306 -0.70 -19.74 -15.10
CA TRP A 306 -1.36 -18.47 -14.85
C TRP A 306 -0.41 -17.27 -14.94
N ILE A 307 0.83 -17.40 -14.46
CA ILE A 307 1.84 -16.34 -14.63
C ILE A 307 2.08 -16.05 -16.10
N VAL A 308 2.25 -17.09 -16.92
CA VAL A 308 2.54 -16.90 -18.35
C VAL A 308 1.40 -16.16 -19.03
N GLN A 309 0.15 -16.56 -18.77
CA GLN A 309 -1.03 -15.87 -19.30
C GLN A 309 -1.10 -14.41 -18.84
N LEU A 310 -0.73 -14.12 -17.61
CA LEU A 310 -0.84 -12.78 -17.05
C LEU A 310 0.32 -11.86 -17.45
N ILE A 311 1.53 -12.39 -17.62
CA ILE A 311 2.63 -11.67 -18.28
C ILE A 311 2.19 -11.27 -19.69
N LEU A 312 1.55 -12.19 -20.43
CA LEU A 312 1.01 -11.89 -21.75
C LEU A 312 -0.06 -10.79 -21.70
N ILE A 313 -1.02 -10.88 -20.78
CA ILE A 313 -2.04 -9.84 -20.58
C ILE A 313 -1.38 -8.49 -20.25
N ASN A 314 -0.39 -8.45 -19.36
CA ASN A 314 0.32 -7.23 -18.99
C ASN A 314 1.10 -6.64 -20.16
N VAL A 315 1.74 -7.47 -20.98
CA VAL A 315 2.38 -7.03 -22.22
C VAL A 315 1.35 -6.41 -23.16
N ILE A 316 0.19 -7.05 -23.33
CA ILE A 316 -0.91 -6.52 -24.17
C ILE A 316 -1.42 -5.18 -23.62
N LEU A 317 -1.71 -5.11 -22.31
CA LEU A 317 -2.16 -3.88 -21.67
C LEU A 317 -1.11 -2.77 -21.77
N TYR A 318 0.17 -3.10 -21.64
CA TYR A 318 1.26 -2.17 -21.85
C TYR A 318 1.26 -1.61 -23.28
N PHE A 319 1.05 -2.45 -24.30
CA PHE A 319 0.98 -1.95 -25.67
C PHE A 319 -0.31 -1.16 -25.97
N LEU A 320 -1.43 -1.51 -25.35
CA LEU A 320 -2.71 -0.83 -25.56
C LEU A 320 -2.80 0.53 -24.84
N PHE A 321 -2.28 0.60 -23.62
CA PHE A 321 -2.44 1.76 -22.74
C PHE A 321 -1.13 2.49 -22.46
N GLY A 322 0.02 1.89 -22.80
CA GLY A 322 1.35 2.45 -22.63
C GLY A 322 1.45 3.88 -23.14
N PRO A 323 2.36 4.68 -22.55
CA PRO A 323 2.57 6.04 -23.03
C PRO A 323 2.87 5.98 -24.53
N ARG A 324 1.96 6.54 -25.34
CA ARG A 324 2.26 6.78 -26.74
C ARG A 324 3.44 7.73 -26.70
N VAL A 325 4.60 7.25 -27.15
CA VAL A 325 5.77 8.09 -27.33
C VAL A 325 5.38 9.02 -28.47
N ASP A 326 4.79 10.17 -28.13
CA ASP A 326 4.59 11.22 -29.11
C ASP A 326 5.98 11.55 -29.64
N PRO A 327 6.20 11.43 -30.97
CA PRO A 327 7.50 11.69 -31.55
C PRO A 327 7.90 13.10 -31.11
N ILE A 328 9.06 13.20 -30.44
CA ILE A 328 9.62 14.46 -29.96
C ILE A 328 9.66 15.39 -31.17
N ARG A 329 8.76 16.39 -31.18
CA ARG A 329 8.80 17.45 -32.18
C ARG A 329 9.95 18.36 -31.76
N TRP A 330 11.11 18.11 -32.36
CA TRP A 330 12.30 18.95 -32.26
C TRP A 330 12.09 20.29 -32.95
#